data_AF-A0AAD6S2H7-F1
#
_entry.id   AF-A0AAD6S2H7-F1
#
_cell.length_a   1.000
_cell.length_b   1.000
_cell.length_c   1.000
_cell.angle_alpha   90.00
_cell.angle_beta   90.00
_cell.angle_gamma   90.00
#
_symmetry.space_group_name_H-M   'P 1'
#
loop_
_entity.id
_entity.type
_entity.pdbx_description
1 polymer ?
#
loop_
_entity_poly.entity_id
_entity_poly.type
_entity_poly.pdbx_seq_one_letter_code
_entity_poly.pdbx_strand_id
1 'polypeptide(L)'
;MSQSDRRIRLTEIDQQIPQLRLQLERIQGIESLTFPILKLPVEVTTEISVRCLPPCMPSRGIATSTPKLWPSLAFPASEPNTELLAARDHLLECWLARSGQYPLSFRVLELPHCDQRQVGRPCLRLLLEHSAQWRRIEIRMKLPGIRRALEAVKPPILLDFPRLEHLRIGAGATRARTWANFVFWGLHYNCGAST
;
A
#
# COMPACT_ATOMS: atom_id res chain seq x y z
N MET A 1 -39.27 21.96 13.03
CA MET A 1 -38.96 20.72 13.78
C MET A 1 -39.22 20.99 15.25
N SER A 2 -40.23 20.35 15.82
CA SER A 2 -40.67 20.59 17.19
C SER A 2 -39.60 20.15 18.20
N GLN A 3 -39.58 20.77 19.38
CA GLN A 3 -38.75 20.31 20.50
C GLN A 3 -39.10 18.85 20.88
N SER A 4 -40.35 18.44 20.63
CA SER A 4 -40.80 17.04 20.77
C SER A 4 -40.09 16.11 19.78
N ASP A 5 -40.06 16.48 18.48
CA ASP A 5 -39.41 15.68 17.43
C ASP A 5 -37.91 15.47 17.70
N ARG A 6 -37.23 16.48 18.26
CA ARG A 6 -35.82 16.37 18.64
C ARG A 6 -35.60 15.36 19.76
N ARG A 7 -36.50 15.32 20.76
CA ARG A 7 -36.40 14.35 21.87
C ARG A 7 -36.63 12.92 21.39
N ILE A 8 -37.61 12.72 20.51
CA ILE A 8 -37.91 11.41 19.92
C ILE A 8 -36.71 10.88 19.12
N ARG A 9 -36.07 11.72 18.30
CA ARG A 9 -34.87 11.32 17.54
C ARG A 9 -33.69 10.99 18.44
N LEU A 10 -33.48 11.73 19.52
CA LEU A 10 -32.40 11.43 20.48
C LEU A 10 -32.61 10.07 21.13
N THR A 11 -33.84 9.75 21.57
CA THR A 11 -34.14 8.44 22.15
C THR A 11 -33.99 7.30 21.15
N GLU A 12 -34.31 7.53 19.87
CA GLU A 12 -34.13 6.55 18.80
C GLU A 12 -32.64 6.25 18.54
N ILE A 13 -31.79 7.28 18.54
CA ILE A 13 -30.33 7.12 18.39
C ILE A 13 -29.76 6.32 19.57
N ASP A 14 -30.15 6.66 20.81
CA ASP A 14 -29.67 5.98 22.01
C ASP A 14 -30.06 4.49 22.01
N GLN A 15 -31.22 4.15 21.43
CA GLN A 15 -31.66 2.76 21.25
C GLN A 15 -30.89 2.01 20.14
N GLN A 16 -30.40 2.70 19.11
CA GLN A 16 -29.65 2.09 18.01
C GLN A 16 -28.17 1.82 18.35
N ILE A 17 -27.57 2.61 19.24
CA ILE A 17 -26.14 2.48 19.61
C ILE A 17 -25.76 1.05 20.06
N PRO A 18 -26.50 0.37 20.95
CA PRO A 18 -26.18 -0.99 21.37
C PRO A 18 -26.22 -2.01 20.23
N GLN A 19 -27.18 -1.88 19.30
CA GLN A 19 -27.29 -2.79 18.15
C GLN A 19 -26.11 -2.64 17.20
N LEU A 20 -25.69 -1.40 16.91
CA LEU A 20 -24.53 -1.13 16.08
C LEU A 20 -23.23 -1.64 16.72
N ARG A 21 -23.10 -1.56 18.04
CA ARG A 21 -21.95 -2.14 18.77
C ARG A 21 -21.88 -3.66 18.61
N LEU A 22 -23.01 -4.35 18.79
CA LEU A 22 -23.10 -5.80 18.58
C LEU A 22 -22.79 -6.20 17.13
N GLN A 23 -23.25 -5.44 16.15
CA GLN A 23 -22.92 -5.68 14.75
C GLN A 23 -21.43 -5.48 14.48
N LEU A 24 -20.82 -4.43 15.04
CA LEU A 24 -19.39 -4.19 14.93
C LEU A 24 -18.57 -5.34 15.54
N GLU A 25 -18.95 -5.83 16.72
CA GLU A 25 -18.30 -6.98 17.36
C GLU A 25 -18.43 -8.26 16.53
N ARG A 26 -19.60 -8.50 15.92
CA ARG A 26 -19.78 -9.64 14.99
C ARG A 26 -18.92 -9.50 13.74
N ILE A 27 -18.83 -8.31 13.15
CA ILE A 27 -17.98 -8.05 11.99
C ILE A 27 -16.51 -8.24 12.36
N GLN A 28 -16.07 -7.70 13.50
CA GLN A 28 -14.71 -7.89 14.01
C GLN A 28 -14.39 -9.36 14.32
N GLY A 29 -15.38 -10.10 14.83
CA GLY A 29 -15.28 -11.55 15.05
C GLY A 29 -15.18 -12.33 13.74
N ILE A 30 -15.94 -11.98 12.70
CA ILE A 30 -15.86 -12.64 11.39
C ILE A 30 -14.57 -12.28 10.67
N GLU A 31 -14.11 -11.03 10.78
CA GLU A 31 -12.79 -10.60 10.30
C GLU A 31 -11.65 -11.30 11.04
N SER A 32 -11.86 -11.80 12.27
CA SER A 32 -10.87 -12.64 12.98
C SER A 32 -10.82 -14.07 12.49
N LEU A 33 -11.92 -14.58 11.94
CA LEU A 33 -12.04 -15.95 11.47
C LEU A 33 -11.75 -16.14 9.98
N THR A 34 -11.75 -15.08 9.18
CA THR A 34 -11.71 -15.24 7.71
C THR A 34 -10.35 -15.65 7.17
N PHE A 35 -9.23 -15.31 7.82
CA PHE A 35 -7.90 -15.79 7.43
C PHE A 35 -6.93 -15.75 8.63
N PRO A 36 -6.93 -16.77 9.52
CA PRO A 36 -6.08 -16.76 10.73
C PRO A 36 -4.59 -16.65 10.38
N ILE A 37 -4.18 -17.20 9.23
CA ILE A 37 -2.81 -17.08 8.72
C ILE A 37 -2.44 -15.63 8.41
N LEU A 38 -3.37 -14.75 8.01
CA LEU A 38 -3.07 -13.36 7.67
C LEU A 38 -2.96 -12.45 8.91
N LYS A 39 -3.29 -12.95 10.11
CA LYS A 39 -3.18 -12.19 11.38
C LYS A 39 -1.96 -12.58 12.22
N LEU A 40 -1.28 -13.65 11.83
CA LEU A 40 -0.04 -14.03 12.48
C LEU A 40 1.04 -12.99 12.13
N PRO A 41 1.92 -12.64 13.08
CA PRO A 41 3.08 -11.81 12.79
C PRO A 41 3.83 -12.33 11.56
N VAL A 42 4.43 -11.43 10.77
CA VAL A 42 5.10 -11.82 9.52
C VAL A 42 6.18 -12.87 9.78
N GLU A 43 6.79 -12.84 10.96
CA GLU A 43 7.77 -13.80 11.47
C GLU A 43 7.15 -15.18 11.64
N VAL A 44 5.95 -15.27 12.20
CA VAL A 44 5.24 -16.53 12.44
C VAL A 44 4.69 -17.09 11.12
N THR A 45 4.17 -16.24 10.22
CA THR A 45 3.70 -16.71 8.91
C THR A 45 4.83 -17.16 8.00
N THR A 46 5.97 -16.47 8.03
CA THR A 46 7.17 -16.90 7.29
C THR A 46 7.74 -18.16 7.90
N GLU A 47 7.78 -18.30 9.22
CA GLU A 47 8.26 -19.52 9.88
C GLU A 47 7.31 -20.71 9.67
N ILE A 48 5.98 -20.53 9.70
CA ILE A 48 5.01 -21.57 9.31
C ILE A 48 5.16 -21.91 7.83
N SER A 49 5.38 -20.92 6.96
CA SER A 49 5.55 -21.17 5.53
C SER A 49 6.87 -21.88 5.20
N VAL A 50 7.92 -21.63 5.98
CA VAL A 50 9.26 -22.21 5.80
C VAL A 50 9.40 -23.56 6.49
N ARG A 51 8.82 -23.73 7.68
CA ARG A 51 8.99 -24.92 8.54
C ARG A 51 7.79 -25.87 8.52
N CYS A 52 6.58 -25.37 8.34
CA CYS A 52 5.35 -26.16 8.48
C CYS A 52 4.65 -26.45 7.15
N LEU A 53 4.94 -25.71 6.08
CA LEU A 53 4.48 -26.06 4.74
C LEU A 53 5.57 -26.89 4.05
N PRO A 54 5.39 -28.23 3.94
CA PRO A 54 6.37 -29.03 3.24
C PRO A 54 6.47 -28.58 1.78
N PRO A 55 7.66 -28.65 1.16
CA PRO A 55 7.93 -28.15 -0.20
C PRO A 55 7.09 -28.83 -1.31
N CYS A 56 6.30 -29.85 -0.97
CA CYS A 56 5.43 -30.64 -1.84
C CYS A 56 3.93 -30.32 -1.72
N MET A 57 3.50 -29.30 -0.98
CA MET A 57 2.08 -28.98 -0.88
C MET A 57 1.51 -28.43 -2.20
N PRO A 58 0.42 -29.01 -2.75
CA PRO A 58 -0.31 -28.48 -3.90
C PRO A 58 -0.77 -27.02 -3.72
N SER A 59 -0.92 -26.60 -2.46
CA SER A 59 -1.29 -25.24 -2.10
C SER A 59 -0.25 -24.19 -2.52
N ARG A 60 1.04 -24.55 -2.68
CA ARG A 60 2.04 -23.62 -3.22
C ARG A 60 1.72 -23.24 -4.65
N GLY A 61 1.36 -24.24 -5.47
CA GLY A 61 0.89 -24.03 -6.83
C GLY A 61 -0.29 -23.06 -6.85
N ILE A 62 -1.33 -23.37 -6.06
CA ILE A 62 -2.54 -22.53 -5.93
C ILE A 62 -2.19 -21.11 -5.50
N ALA A 63 -1.35 -20.93 -4.48
CA ALA A 63 -0.95 -19.60 -4.00
C ALA A 63 -0.23 -18.82 -5.11
N THR A 64 0.70 -19.44 -5.83
CA THR A 64 1.44 -18.78 -6.91
C THR A 64 0.62 -18.56 -8.18
N SER A 65 -0.40 -19.40 -8.44
CA SER A 65 -1.22 -19.36 -9.65
C SER A 65 -2.52 -18.59 -9.48
N THR A 66 -2.82 -18.07 -8.29
CA THR A 66 -4.06 -17.34 -7.99
C THR A 66 -3.76 -15.86 -7.74
N PRO A 67 -3.78 -15.01 -8.78
CA PRO A 67 -3.45 -13.58 -8.64
C PRO A 67 -4.31 -12.83 -7.61
N LYS A 68 -5.56 -13.26 -7.39
CA LYS A 68 -6.49 -12.69 -6.40
C LYS A 68 -5.97 -12.72 -4.96
N LEU A 69 -5.00 -13.57 -4.64
CA LEU A 69 -4.40 -13.68 -3.31
C LEU A 69 -3.31 -12.64 -3.05
N TRP A 70 -2.91 -11.87 -4.05
CA TRP A 70 -1.83 -10.89 -3.97
C TRP A 70 -2.29 -9.43 -4.13
N PRO A 71 -3.44 -8.99 -3.58
CA PRO A 71 -3.95 -7.64 -3.82
C PRO A 71 -3.19 -6.55 -3.06
N SER A 72 -2.40 -6.92 -2.04
CA SER A 72 -1.71 -5.97 -1.17
C SER A 72 -0.33 -6.46 -0.79
N LEU A 73 0.64 -5.54 -0.76
CA LEU A 73 1.99 -5.77 -0.25
C LEU A 73 2.40 -4.62 0.67
N ALA A 74 2.95 -4.97 1.83
CA ALA A 74 3.40 -4.00 2.82
C ALA A 74 4.80 -4.36 3.32
N PHE A 75 5.69 -3.37 3.35
CA PHE A 75 6.99 -3.49 3.98
C PHE A 75 7.01 -2.65 5.28
N PRO A 76 7.31 -3.28 6.44
CA PRO A 76 7.46 -2.55 7.68
C PRO A 76 8.66 -1.59 7.60
N ALA A 77 8.69 -0.60 8.50
CA ALA A 77 9.89 0.17 8.70
C ALA A 77 11.00 -0.78 9.15
N SER A 78 12.10 -0.81 8.41
CA SER A 78 13.24 -1.68 8.69
C SER A 78 14.51 -0.85 8.70
N GLU A 79 15.46 -1.26 9.52
CA GLU A 79 16.78 -0.66 9.56
C GLU A 79 17.49 -0.83 8.20
N PRO A 80 18.40 0.10 7.85
CA PRO A 80 19.14 0.04 6.60
C PRO A 80 20.05 -1.21 6.55
N ASN A 81 19.54 -2.30 5.98
CA ASN A 81 20.33 -3.48 5.64
C ASN A 81 20.26 -3.72 4.12
N THR A 82 21.41 -3.68 3.45
CA THR A 82 21.53 -3.84 2.00
C THR A 82 20.96 -5.17 1.50
N GLU A 83 21.14 -6.26 2.25
CA GLU A 83 20.63 -7.58 1.88
C GLU A 83 19.10 -7.62 1.95
N LEU A 84 18.52 -7.03 3.01
CA LEU A 84 17.06 -6.91 3.15
C LEU A 84 16.46 -6.06 2.02
N LEU A 85 17.18 -5.03 1.58
CA LEU A 85 16.73 -4.16 0.49
C LEU A 85 16.75 -4.88 -0.87
N ALA A 86 17.80 -5.65 -1.15
CA ALA A 86 17.84 -6.48 -2.36
C ALA A 86 16.74 -7.56 -2.35
N ALA A 87 16.55 -8.23 -1.20
CA ALA A 87 15.48 -9.21 -1.03
C ALA A 87 14.10 -8.57 -1.21
N ARG A 88 13.90 -7.33 -0.69
CA ARG A 88 12.67 -6.57 -0.85
C ARG A 88 12.35 -6.27 -2.31
N ASP A 89 13.34 -5.80 -3.06
CA ASP A 89 13.15 -5.46 -4.47
C ASP A 89 12.82 -6.73 -5.29
N HIS A 90 13.49 -7.86 -5.01
CA HIS A 90 13.16 -9.15 -5.62
C HIS A 90 11.74 -9.64 -5.24
N LEU A 91 11.33 -9.48 -3.99
CA LEU A 91 9.98 -9.82 -3.53
C LEU A 91 8.92 -8.96 -4.21
N LEU A 92 9.19 -7.66 -4.40
CA LEU A 92 8.31 -6.74 -5.10
C LEU A 92 8.11 -7.17 -6.56
N GLU A 93 9.19 -7.51 -7.27
CA GLU A 93 9.12 -8.05 -8.63
C GLU A 93 8.31 -9.35 -8.70
N CYS A 94 8.58 -10.31 -7.81
CA CYS A 94 7.84 -11.57 -7.75
C CYS A 94 6.35 -11.35 -7.45
N TRP A 95 6.04 -10.41 -6.55
CA TRP A 95 4.67 -10.08 -6.19
C TRP A 95 3.91 -9.45 -7.37
N LEU A 96 4.54 -8.51 -8.08
CA LEU A 96 3.98 -7.89 -9.29
C LEU A 96 3.73 -8.91 -10.41
N ALA A 97 4.68 -9.82 -10.63
CA ALA A 97 4.53 -10.87 -11.62
C ALA A 97 3.34 -11.81 -11.32
N ARG A 98 3.07 -12.06 -10.04
CA ARG A 98 1.97 -12.96 -9.60
C ARG A 98 0.62 -12.28 -9.56
N SER A 99 0.57 -10.97 -9.35
CA SER A 99 -0.68 -10.23 -9.16
C SER A 99 -1.46 -9.96 -10.45
N GLY A 100 -0.84 -10.20 -11.62
CA GLY A 100 -1.51 -10.18 -12.91
C GLY A 100 -2.06 -8.80 -13.25
N GLN A 101 -3.38 -8.68 -13.45
CA GLN A 101 -4.07 -7.40 -13.77
C GLN A 101 -4.96 -6.89 -12.63
N TYR A 102 -4.83 -7.46 -11.42
CA TYR A 102 -5.68 -7.09 -10.30
C TYR A 102 -5.30 -5.71 -9.74
N PRO A 103 -6.27 -4.96 -9.18
CA PRO A 103 -5.96 -3.71 -8.50
C PRO A 103 -5.05 -3.94 -7.29
N LEU A 104 -3.95 -3.20 -7.20
CA LEU A 104 -2.88 -3.40 -6.23
C LEU A 104 -2.84 -2.32 -5.15
N SER A 105 -2.55 -2.74 -3.92
CA SER A 105 -2.27 -1.85 -2.80
C SER A 105 -0.83 -2.02 -2.32
N PHE A 106 -0.08 -0.93 -2.25
CA PHE A 106 1.31 -0.95 -1.84
C PHE A 106 1.57 0.00 -0.68
N ARG A 107 2.26 -0.51 0.35
CA ARG A 107 2.60 0.28 1.54
C ARG A 107 4.07 0.12 1.92
N VAL A 108 4.78 1.23 2.03
CA VAL A 108 6.15 1.28 2.56
C VAL A 108 6.21 2.33 3.65
N LEU A 109 6.38 1.88 4.89
CA LEU A 109 6.29 2.73 6.08
C LEU A 109 7.54 3.54 6.36
N GLU A 110 8.70 3.08 5.90
CA GLU A 110 9.93 3.84 5.96
C GLU A 110 10.91 3.24 4.96
N LEU A 111 11.26 3.99 3.92
CA LEU A 111 12.46 3.67 3.17
C LEU A 111 13.64 4.14 4.01
N PRO A 112 14.55 3.22 4.44
CA PRO A 112 15.76 3.63 5.12
C PRO A 112 16.48 4.69 4.30
N HIS A 113 17.24 5.55 4.99
CA HIS A 113 18.00 6.62 4.38
C HIS A 113 19.19 6.05 3.60
N CYS A 114 18.91 5.25 2.56
CA CYS A 114 19.91 4.66 1.71
C CYS A 114 20.52 5.80 0.91
N ASP A 115 21.84 5.92 0.98
CA ASP A 115 22.56 6.90 0.18
C ASP A 115 22.13 6.80 -1.28
N GLN A 116 21.76 7.96 -1.79
CA GLN A 116 20.73 8.22 -2.80
C GLN A 116 20.96 7.64 -4.21
N ARG A 117 21.96 6.79 -4.44
CA ARG A 117 22.38 6.43 -5.81
C ARG A 117 21.75 5.15 -6.35
N GLN A 118 21.43 4.15 -5.53
CA GLN A 118 21.02 2.84 -6.09
C GLN A 118 19.75 2.21 -5.49
N VAL A 119 19.52 2.31 -4.17
CA VAL A 119 18.58 1.37 -3.50
C VAL A 119 17.09 1.81 -3.51
N GLY A 120 16.79 3.03 -3.94
CA GLY A 120 15.40 3.51 -4.09
C GLY A 120 14.84 3.45 -5.52
N ARG A 121 15.73 3.24 -6.50
CA ARG A 121 15.37 3.29 -7.93
C ARG A 121 14.53 2.10 -8.38
N PRO A 122 14.83 0.84 -8.00
CA PRO A 122 14.07 -0.30 -8.48
C PRO A 122 12.61 -0.25 -8.02
N CYS A 123 12.38 0.02 -6.73
CA CYS A 123 11.03 0.12 -6.18
C CYS A 123 10.19 1.20 -6.86
N LEU A 124 10.70 2.42 -7.00
CA LEU A 124 9.96 3.49 -7.68
C LEU A 124 9.76 3.18 -9.17
N ARG A 125 10.77 2.64 -9.86
CA ARG A 125 10.62 2.22 -11.26
C ARG A 125 9.47 1.21 -11.42
N LEU A 126 9.44 0.16 -10.58
CA LEU A 126 8.39 -0.86 -10.60
C LEU A 126 7.01 -0.28 -10.32
N LEU A 127 6.91 0.70 -9.42
CA LEU A 127 5.66 1.43 -9.18
C LEU A 127 5.19 2.21 -10.41
N LEU A 128 6.10 2.78 -11.19
CA LEU A 128 5.74 3.52 -12.40
C LEU A 128 5.38 2.58 -13.55
N GLU A 129 6.12 1.49 -13.73
CA GLU A 129 5.87 0.45 -14.75
C GLU A 129 4.49 -0.19 -14.58
N HIS A 130 4.01 -0.34 -13.34
CA HIS A 130 2.70 -0.92 -13.04
C HIS A 130 1.62 0.13 -12.71
N SER A 131 1.81 1.39 -13.14
CA SER A 131 0.94 2.55 -12.84
C SER A 131 -0.56 2.27 -13.00
N ALA A 132 -0.95 1.56 -14.07
CA ALA A 132 -2.33 1.22 -14.39
C ALA A 132 -3.02 0.30 -13.36
N GLN A 133 -2.26 -0.41 -12.53
CA GLN A 133 -2.78 -1.42 -11.62
C GLN A 133 -3.00 -0.88 -10.20
N TRP A 134 -2.42 0.27 -9.84
CA TRP A 134 -2.48 0.73 -8.46
C TRP A 134 -3.85 1.24 -8.08
N ARG A 135 -4.35 0.70 -6.97
CA ARG A 135 -5.52 1.18 -6.24
C ARG A 135 -5.11 2.08 -5.10
N ARG A 136 -4.11 1.69 -4.32
CA ARG A 136 -3.64 2.44 -3.14
C ARG A 136 -2.13 2.38 -3.04
N ILE A 137 -1.50 3.54 -2.87
CA ILE A 137 -0.06 3.66 -2.66
C ILE A 137 0.14 4.52 -1.41
N GLU A 138 0.78 3.97 -0.38
CA GLU A 138 1.30 4.74 0.76
C GLU A 138 2.81 4.55 0.84
N ILE A 139 3.57 5.61 0.58
CA ILE A 139 5.02 5.60 0.68
C ILE A 139 5.45 6.68 1.65
N ARG A 140 6.24 6.27 2.63
CA ARG A 140 6.88 7.17 3.57
C ARG A 140 8.37 7.21 3.28
N MET A 141 8.81 8.35 2.77
CA MET A 141 10.22 8.58 2.46
C MET A 141 10.54 10.06 2.60
N LYS A 142 11.81 10.39 2.84
CA LYS A 142 12.24 11.79 2.95
C LYS A 142 12.20 12.48 1.58
N LEU A 143 11.78 13.75 1.55
CA LEU A 143 11.62 14.55 0.32
C LEU A 143 12.81 14.52 -0.66
N PRO A 144 14.07 14.59 -0.21
CA PRO A 144 15.21 14.54 -1.14
C PRO A 144 15.30 13.22 -1.92
N GLY A 145 14.78 12.12 -1.37
CA GLY A 145 14.74 10.82 -2.05
C GLY A 145 13.70 10.78 -3.17
N ILE A 146 12.49 11.31 -2.91
CA ILE A 146 11.39 11.37 -3.89
C ILE A 146 11.85 12.14 -5.12
N ARG A 147 12.34 13.37 -4.91
CA ARG A 147 12.73 14.27 -6.00
C ARG A 147 13.75 13.61 -6.92
N ARG A 148 14.82 13.04 -6.37
CA ARG A 148 15.88 12.41 -7.17
C ARG A 148 15.42 11.17 -7.91
N ALA A 149 14.52 10.41 -7.32
CA ALA A 149 14.01 9.23 -7.97
C ALA A 149 13.03 9.57 -9.09
N LEU A 150 12.22 10.63 -8.93
CA LEU A 150 11.43 11.19 -10.02
C LEU A 150 12.31 11.76 -11.14
N GLU A 151 13.37 12.49 -10.79
CA GLU A 151 14.34 13.02 -11.77
C GLU A 151 15.10 11.92 -12.53
N ALA A 152 15.29 10.75 -11.92
CA ALA A 152 15.97 9.62 -12.53
C ALA A 152 15.11 8.89 -13.58
N VAL A 153 13.79 9.08 -13.55
CA VAL A 153 12.86 8.45 -14.49
C VAL A 153 12.69 9.40 -15.68
N LYS A 154 13.41 9.13 -16.77
CA LYS A 154 13.30 9.84 -18.06
C LYS A 154 12.56 8.97 -19.09
N PRO A 155 11.73 9.53 -20.00
CA PRO A 155 11.16 10.90 -20.06
C PRO A 155 9.82 10.93 -19.27
N PRO A 156 9.05 12.05 -19.23
CA PRO A 156 7.82 12.10 -18.44
C PRO A 156 6.78 11.22 -19.11
N ILE A 157 6.73 9.96 -18.69
CA ILE A 157 5.56 9.13 -18.92
C ILE A 157 4.43 9.94 -18.27
N LEU A 158 3.44 10.34 -19.08
CA LEU A 158 2.16 10.78 -18.55
C LEU A 158 1.63 9.59 -17.76
N LEU A 159 1.92 9.58 -16.46
CA LEU A 159 1.56 8.48 -15.59
C LEU A 159 0.05 8.57 -15.40
N ASP A 160 -0.66 7.82 -16.22
CA ASP A 160 -2.07 7.58 -15.98
C ASP A 160 -2.17 6.53 -14.88
N PHE A 161 -2.88 6.90 -13.82
CA PHE A 161 -3.19 6.02 -12.71
C PHE A 161 -4.71 5.80 -12.68
N PRO A 162 -5.29 5.14 -13.70
CA PRO A 162 -6.73 5.06 -13.92
C PRO A 162 -7.50 4.39 -12.77
N ARG A 163 -6.80 3.65 -11.89
CA ARG A 163 -7.39 2.92 -10.76
C ARG A 163 -7.04 3.49 -9.40
N LEU A 164 -6.24 4.57 -9.33
CA LEU A 164 -5.67 5.05 -8.07
C LEU A 164 -6.71 5.81 -7.25
N GLU A 165 -7.17 5.17 -6.17
CA GLU A 165 -8.09 5.74 -5.20
C GLU A 165 -7.34 6.57 -4.14
N HIS A 166 -6.12 6.16 -3.78
CA HIS A 166 -5.40 6.76 -2.66
C HIS A 166 -3.89 6.79 -2.91
N LEU A 167 -3.33 8.00 -2.97
CA LEU A 167 -1.89 8.25 -2.99
C LEU A 167 -1.47 9.04 -1.76
N ARG A 168 -0.61 8.44 -0.93
CA ARG A 168 -0.03 9.10 0.24
C ARG A 168 1.48 9.03 0.15
N ILE A 169 2.09 10.17 -0.09
CA ILE A 169 3.54 10.34 -0.04
C ILE A 169 3.84 11.22 1.18
N GLY A 170 4.42 10.64 2.21
CA GLY A 170 4.69 11.34 3.48
C GLY A 170 6.18 11.41 3.80
N ALA A 171 6.65 12.58 4.24
CA ALA A 171 7.91 12.66 4.97
C ALA A 171 7.71 11.97 6.34
N GLY A 172 8.58 11.02 6.72
CA GLY A 172 8.48 10.29 7.98
C GLY A 172 8.30 11.22 9.19
N ALA A 173 7.41 10.86 10.11
CA ALA A 173 7.13 11.45 11.44
C ALA A 173 7.08 12.99 11.64
N THR A 174 7.25 13.82 10.63
CA THR A 174 7.17 15.30 10.75
C THR A 174 5.90 15.80 10.07
N ARG A 175 4.93 16.19 10.91
CA ARG A 175 3.63 16.84 10.64
C ARG A 175 3.18 16.90 9.17
N ALA A 176 2.14 16.11 8.88
CA ALA A 176 1.43 16.06 7.61
C ALA A 176 0.95 17.46 7.15
N ARG A 177 1.58 17.99 6.10
CA ARG A 177 0.94 18.91 5.16
C ARG A 177 0.70 18.14 3.86
N THR A 178 -0.50 18.26 3.33
CA THR A 178 -1.05 17.47 2.23
C THR A 178 -0.35 17.79 0.90
N TRP A 179 0.30 16.79 0.27
CA TRP A 179 1.06 16.92 -0.99
C TRP A 179 0.20 16.65 -2.25
N ALA A 180 -1.03 17.16 -2.31
CA ALA A 180 -1.87 17.00 -3.49
C ALA A 180 -1.35 17.79 -4.72
N ASN A 181 -0.60 18.88 -4.49
CA ASN A 181 -0.23 19.80 -5.57
C ASN A 181 1.07 19.42 -6.31
N PHE A 182 1.99 18.65 -5.72
CA PHE A 182 3.33 18.50 -6.30
C PHE A 182 3.40 17.44 -7.42
N VAL A 183 2.57 16.40 -7.37
CA VAL A 183 2.42 15.44 -8.48
C VAL A 183 1.73 16.11 -9.67
N PHE A 184 0.86 17.09 -9.43
CA PHE A 184 0.19 17.87 -10.48
C PHE A 184 1.07 18.96 -11.10
N TRP A 185 1.96 19.60 -10.33
CA TRP A 185 2.81 20.69 -10.85
C TRP A 185 3.94 20.20 -11.76
N GLY A 186 4.40 18.95 -11.62
CA GLY A 186 5.32 18.33 -12.59
C GLY A 186 4.69 18.06 -13.97
N LEU A 187 3.36 18.03 -14.07
CA LEU A 187 2.61 17.83 -15.31
C LEU A 187 2.34 19.14 -16.08
N HIS A 188 2.42 20.31 -15.43
CA HIS A 188 2.16 21.60 -16.08
C HIS A 188 3.42 22.33 -16.57
N TYR A 189 4.63 21.92 -16.17
CA TYR A 189 5.86 22.65 -16.50
C TYR A 189 6.45 22.39 -17.89
N ASN A 190 5.79 21.61 -18.76
CA ASN A 190 6.35 21.24 -20.06
C ASN A 190 5.39 21.44 -21.25
N CYS A 191 4.47 22.42 -21.15
CA CYS A 191 3.55 22.78 -22.23
C CYS A 191 3.78 24.21 -22.79
N GLY A 192 5.00 24.74 -22.72
CA GLY A 192 5.26 26.11 -23.20
C GLY A 192 6.73 26.43 -23.40
N ALA A 193 7.37 25.82 -24.40
CA ALA A 193 8.55 26.37 -25.07
C ALA A 193 8.83 25.56 -26.36
N SER A 194 8.03 25.81 -27.38
CA SER A 194 8.36 25.44 -28.77
C SER A 194 7.80 26.54 -29.66
N THR A 195 8.62 27.55 -29.91
CA THR A 195 8.53 28.47 -31.05
C THR A 195 9.86 28.38 -31.77
#